data_AF-A0A432SS72-F1
#
_entry.id   AF-A0A432SS72-F1
#
_cell.length_a   1.000
_cell.length_b   1.000
_cell.length_c   1.000
_cell.angle_alpha   90.00
_cell.angle_beta   90.00
_cell.angle_gamma   90.00
#
_symmetry.space_group_name_H-M   'P 1'
#
loop_
_entity.id
_entity.type
_entity.pdbx_description
1 polymer ?
#
loop_
_entity_poly.entity_id
_entity_poly.type
_entity_poly.pdbx_seq_one_letter_code
_entity_poly.pdbx_strand_id
1 'polypeptide(L)'
;PDLYRPFIFLGKMDYLYDKVAFYDSLKHIVKGYGWTDHIPKVQEEMADIEHQMLHFLENHDEQRLPCDDFARFAENGKPAMVVSATISTSPTMIYFGQEVGEPGSEDTGFGKPSRTSIFDYIGVPHHQRWMNHKKFDGGQLSKKPLFLHIRYFC
;
A
#
# COMPACT_ATOMS: atom_id res chain seq x y z
N PRO A 1 -11.64 13.45 7.22
CA PRO A 1 -10.46 13.92 8.01
C PRO A 1 -10.85 14.47 9.39
N ASP A 2 -11.99 15.15 9.52
CA ASP A 2 -12.41 15.87 10.74
C ASP A 2 -12.47 15.00 12.00
N LEU A 3 -12.69 13.69 11.86
CA LEU A 3 -12.75 12.75 12.97
C LEU A 3 -11.37 12.24 13.45
N TYR A 4 -10.28 12.50 12.73
CA TYR A 4 -8.95 12.01 13.11
C TYR A 4 -8.53 12.50 14.50
N ARG A 5 -8.68 13.80 14.76
CA ARG A 5 -8.33 14.41 16.04
C ARG A 5 -9.18 13.89 17.21
N PRO A 6 -10.51 13.78 17.09
CA PRO A 6 -11.32 13.07 18.08
C PRO A 6 -10.85 11.64 18.36
N PHE A 7 -10.53 10.83 17.33
CA PHE A 7 -10.07 9.46 17.56
C PHE A 7 -8.72 9.38 18.27
N ILE A 8 -7.80 10.30 17.96
CA ILE A 8 -6.49 10.37 18.61
C ILE A 8 -6.62 10.91 20.04
N PHE A 9 -7.21 12.10 20.21
CA PHE A 9 -7.17 12.81 21.49
C PHE A 9 -8.24 12.36 22.49
N LEU A 10 -9.43 11.98 22.01
CA LEU A 10 -10.52 11.48 22.86
C LEU A 10 -10.53 9.95 22.88
N GLY A 11 -10.44 9.33 21.70
CA GLY A 11 -10.41 7.88 21.54
C GLY A 11 -9.10 7.22 21.97
N LYS A 12 -8.03 8.00 22.17
CA LYS A 12 -6.69 7.55 22.60
C LYS A 12 -6.06 6.53 21.65
N MET A 13 -6.39 6.61 20.36
CA MET A 13 -5.72 5.79 19.34
C MET A 13 -4.29 6.28 19.12
N ASP A 14 -3.32 5.37 19.13
CA ASP A 14 -1.92 5.69 18.87
C ASP A 14 -1.66 6.02 17.41
N TYR A 15 -2.33 5.29 16.50
CA TYR A 15 -2.21 5.48 15.06
C TYR A 15 -3.54 5.31 14.33
N LEU A 16 -3.70 6.05 13.24
CA LEU A 16 -4.82 5.96 12.31
C LEU A 16 -4.30 5.69 10.90
N TYR A 17 -4.99 4.86 10.13
CA TYR A 17 -4.72 4.75 8.70
C TYR A 17 -4.96 6.08 8.00
N ASP A 18 -3.92 6.61 7.32
CA ASP A 18 -4.04 7.83 6.53
C ASP A 18 -4.67 7.56 5.16
N LYS A 19 -5.94 7.17 5.20
CA LYS A 19 -6.68 6.77 4.01
C LYS A 19 -7.10 7.99 3.16
N VAL A 20 -7.81 8.92 3.78
CA VAL A 20 -8.60 9.94 3.05
C VAL A 20 -7.73 11.10 2.60
N ALA A 21 -6.72 11.48 3.38
CA ALA A 21 -5.88 12.62 3.06
C ALA A 21 -4.69 12.18 2.19
N PHE A 22 -3.80 11.34 2.74
CA PHE A 22 -2.54 11.03 2.07
C PHE A 22 -2.65 9.88 1.06
N TYR A 23 -3.24 8.74 1.43
CA TYR A 23 -3.37 7.59 0.52
C TYR A 23 -4.19 7.92 -0.72
N ASP A 24 -5.37 8.52 -0.59
CA ASP A 24 -6.21 8.89 -1.75
C ASP A 24 -5.49 9.90 -2.67
N SER A 25 -4.69 10.81 -2.10
CA SER A 25 -3.84 11.73 -2.87
C SER A 25 -2.78 11.00 -3.69
N LEU A 26 -2.02 10.11 -3.05
CA LEU A 26 -1.02 9.27 -3.74
C LEU A 26 -1.67 8.39 -4.81
N LYS A 27 -2.84 7.81 -4.51
CA LYS A 27 -3.60 6.98 -5.44
C LYS A 27 -3.97 7.75 -6.70
N HIS A 28 -4.47 8.97 -6.57
CA HIS A 28 -4.83 9.82 -7.71
C HIS A 28 -3.60 10.19 -8.56
N ILE A 29 -2.47 10.49 -7.92
CA ILE A 29 -1.21 10.81 -8.62
C ILE A 29 -0.72 9.58 -9.41
N VAL A 30 -0.69 8.40 -8.79
CA VAL A 30 -0.27 7.14 -9.44
C VAL A 30 -1.17 6.79 -10.62
N LYS A 31 -2.48 7.08 -10.53
CA LYS A 31 -3.43 6.88 -11.63
C LYS A 31 -3.34 7.95 -12.74
N GLY A 32 -2.50 8.97 -12.58
CA GLY A 32 -2.22 9.97 -13.59
C GLY A 32 -3.26 11.10 -13.71
N TYR A 33 -4.16 11.24 -12.74
CA TYR A 33 -5.15 12.33 -12.69
C TYR A 33 -5.09 13.20 -11.42
N GLY A 34 -4.12 12.92 -10.54
CA GLY A 34 -3.81 13.75 -9.37
C GLY A 34 -2.63 14.69 -9.62
N TRP A 35 -2.49 15.69 -8.76
CA TRP A 35 -1.42 16.69 -8.81
C TRP A 35 -0.52 16.57 -7.58
N THR A 36 0.79 16.63 -7.77
CA THR A 36 1.78 16.55 -6.68
C THR A 36 1.67 17.71 -5.70
N ASP A 37 1.14 18.84 -6.13
CA ASP A 37 1.01 20.08 -5.35
C ASP A 37 0.00 19.92 -4.19
N HIS A 38 -0.80 18.86 -4.21
CA HIS A 38 -1.70 18.52 -3.11
C HIS A 38 -0.96 17.90 -1.92
N ILE A 39 0.20 17.28 -2.13
CA ILE A 39 0.96 16.60 -1.07
C ILE A 39 1.38 17.58 0.05
N PRO A 40 1.99 18.75 -0.23
CA PRO A 40 2.31 19.73 0.81
C PRO A 40 1.07 20.19 1.60
N LYS A 41 -0.08 20.31 0.93
CA LYS A 41 -1.32 20.74 1.58
C LYS A 41 -1.81 19.71 2.59
N VAL A 42 -1.76 18.44 2.25
CA VAL A 42 -2.07 17.33 3.17
C VAL A 42 -1.13 17.35 4.37
N GLN A 43 0.17 17.57 4.15
CA GLN A 43 1.15 17.65 5.25
C GLN A 43 0.89 18.84 6.18
N GLU A 44 0.53 20.01 5.66
CA GLU A 44 0.12 21.16 6.48
C GLU A 44 -1.12 20.84 7.33
N GLU A 45 -2.13 20.19 6.73
CA GLU A 45 -3.38 19.86 7.41
C GLU A 45 -3.22 18.78 8.49
N MET A 46 -2.20 17.93 8.37
CA MET A 46 -1.90 16.87 9.32
C MET A 46 -0.74 17.22 10.27
N ALA A 47 -0.15 18.41 10.19
CA ALA A 47 1.10 18.74 10.89
C ALA A 47 1.06 18.51 12.43
N ASP A 48 -0.10 18.69 13.08
CA ASP A 48 -0.29 18.46 14.51
C ASP A 48 -0.46 16.98 14.90
N ILE A 49 -0.78 16.12 13.94
CA ILE A 49 -1.05 14.69 14.14
C ILE A 49 -0.25 13.76 13.21
N GLU A 50 0.69 14.30 12.42
CA GLU A 50 1.35 13.56 11.33
C GLU A 50 1.94 12.26 11.82
N HIS A 51 2.60 12.28 12.98
CA HIS A 51 3.28 11.11 13.52
C HIS A 51 2.31 9.94 13.77
N GLN A 52 1.03 10.23 14.04
CA GLN A 52 -0.02 9.27 14.32
C GLN A 52 -0.71 8.77 13.03
N MET A 53 -0.31 9.26 11.86
CA MET A 53 -0.89 8.91 10.57
C MET A 53 -0.11 7.76 9.93
N LEU A 54 -0.59 6.52 10.10
CA LEU A 54 0.01 5.33 9.49
C LEU A 54 -0.14 5.40 7.97
N HIS A 55 0.98 5.52 7.27
CA HIS A 55 1.00 5.51 5.82
C HIS A 55 0.94 4.07 5.27
N PHE A 56 0.31 3.89 4.11
CA PHE A 56 0.25 2.63 3.40
C PHE A 56 -0.07 2.87 1.93
N LEU A 57 0.25 1.91 1.06
CA LEU A 57 -0.17 1.91 -0.35
C LEU A 57 -1.11 0.75 -0.69
N GLU A 58 -1.10 -0.30 0.12
CA GLU A 58 -1.97 -1.46 -0.02
C GLU A 58 -2.49 -1.86 1.36
N ASN A 59 -3.71 -2.39 1.39
CA ASN A 59 -4.28 -3.11 2.54
C ASN A 59 -5.31 -4.12 2.00
N HIS A 60 -6.12 -4.71 2.87
CA HIS A 60 -7.13 -5.71 2.48
C HIS A 60 -8.37 -5.10 1.81
N ASP A 61 -8.69 -3.84 2.10
CA ASP A 61 -9.87 -3.15 1.58
C ASP A 61 -9.61 -2.46 0.24
N GLU A 62 -8.37 -2.04 0.02
CA GLU A 62 -7.89 -1.28 -1.12
C GLU A 62 -7.32 -2.15 -2.25
N GLN A 63 -7.24 -1.55 -3.44
CA GLN A 63 -6.74 -2.23 -4.63
C GLN A 63 -5.22 -2.45 -4.52
N ARG A 64 -4.74 -3.61 -4.97
CA ARG A 64 -3.32 -3.90 -5.16
C ARG A 64 -2.72 -2.96 -6.21
N LEU A 65 -1.51 -2.46 -6.00
CA LEU A 65 -0.81 -1.56 -6.93
C LEU A 65 -0.79 -2.10 -8.37
N PRO A 66 -0.45 -3.39 -8.62
CA PRO A 66 -0.34 -3.91 -9.99
C PRO A 66 -1.69 -4.14 -10.68
N CYS A 67 -2.82 -3.88 -10.01
CA CYS A 67 -4.14 -3.99 -10.63
C CYS A 67 -4.33 -2.94 -11.74
N ASP A 68 -5.05 -3.31 -12.80
CA ASP A 68 -5.31 -2.43 -13.95
C ASP A 68 -6.04 -1.13 -13.56
N ASP A 69 -6.94 -1.21 -12.57
CA ASP A 69 -7.70 -0.08 -12.06
C ASP A 69 -6.90 0.83 -11.12
N PHE A 70 -5.64 0.48 -10.83
CA PHE A 70 -4.74 1.26 -9.98
C PHE A 70 -3.45 1.66 -10.72
N ALA A 71 -2.32 0.99 -10.49
CA ALA A 71 -1.04 1.38 -11.08
C ALA A 71 -0.67 0.56 -12.33
N ARG A 72 -1.42 -0.51 -12.65
CA ARG A 72 -1.19 -1.52 -13.73
C ARG A 72 0.11 -2.32 -13.61
N PHE A 73 1.15 -1.73 -13.05
CA PHE A 73 2.46 -2.33 -12.83
C PHE A 73 2.96 -1.95 -11.44
N ALA A 74 3.50 -2.92 -10.72
CA ALA A 74 4.03 -2.70 -9.37
C ALA A 74 5.10 -1.61 -9.33
N GLU A 75 5.90 -1.47 -10.39
CA GLU A 75 6.94 -0.46 -10.52
C GLU A 75 6.41 0.98 -10.47
N ASN A 76 5.17 1.19 -10.93
CA ASN A 76 4.54 2.51 -10.93
C ASN A 76 4.18 2.97 -9.51
N GLY A 77 4.12 2.05 -8.53
CA GLY A 77 3.95 2.38 -7.12
C GLY A 77 5.22 2.81 -6.40
N LYS A 78 6.41 2.63 -7.00
CA LYS A 78 7.69 2.94 -6.33
C LYS A 78 7.84 4.40 -5.93
N PRO A 79 7.52 5.40 -6.78
CA PRO A 79 7.60 6.80 -6.36
C PRO A 79 6.68 7.10 -5.19
N ALA A 80 5.46 6.55 -5.19
CA ALA A 80 4.52 6.69 -4.08
C ALA A 80 5.07 6.05 -2.79
N MET A 81 5.78 4.92 -2.90
CA MET A 81 6.39 4.25 -1.74
C MET A 81 7.52 5.08 -1.15
N VAL A 82 8.37 5.68 -2.00
CA VAL A 82 9.43 6.58 -1.55
C VAL A 82 8.82 7.76 -0.80
N VAL A 83 7.84 8.45 -1.40
CA VAL A 83 7.17 9.58 -0.76
C VAL A 83 6.53 9.14 0.56
N SER A 84 5.79 8.04 0.58
CA SER A 84 5.16 7.50 1.78
C SER A 84 6.16 7.23 2.90
N ALA A 85 7.32 6.66 2.58
CA ALA A 85 8.33 6.27 3.56
C ALA A 85 9.20 7.43 4.06
N THR A 86 9.29 8.55 3.33
CA THR A 86 10.26 9.61 3.63
C THR A 86 9.65 10.98 3.91
N ILE A 87 8.33 11.16 3.76
CA ILE A 87 7.73 12.50 3.87
C ILE A 87 7.61 13.00 5.30
N SER A 88 7.49 12.11 6.28
CA SER A 88 7.19 12.47 7.67
C SER A 88 7.82 11.48 8.66
N THR A 89 7.50 11.62 9.95
CA THR A 89 8.02 10.71 10.99
C THR A 89 7.10 9.52 11.26
N SER A 90 5.97 9.45 10.56
CA SER A 90 4.97 8.42 10.71
C SER A 90 5.45 7.06 10.20
N PRO A 91 5.00 5.95 10.80
CA PRO A 91 5.30 4.63 10.29
C PRO A 91 4.67 4.41 8.92
N THR A 92 5.34 3.61 8.07
CA THR A 92 4.79 3.13 6.81
C THR A 92 4.58 1.62 6.86
N MET A 93 3.37 1.18 6.57
CA MET A 93 3.02 -0.23 6.47
C MET A 93 3.29 -0.77 5.07
N ILE A 94 3.99 -1.90 4.99
CA ILE A 94 4.09 -2.72 3.79
C ILE A 94 3.11 -3.89 3.94
N TYR A 95 2.20 -4.02 2.99
CA TYR A 95 1.22 -5.09 3.03
C TYR A 95 1.79 -6.38 2.41
N PHE A 96 1.38 -7.53 2.92
CA PHE A 96 1.97 -8.81 2.51
C PHE A 96 1.80 -9.04 0.99
N GLY A 97 2.86 -9.44 0.30
CA GLY A 97 2.85 -9.65 -1.15
C GLY A 97 3.08 -8.37 -1.97
N GLN A 98 3.03 -7.18 -1.38
CA GLN A 98 3.35 -5.92 -2.05
C GLN A 98 4.79 -5.91 -2.56
N GLU A 99 5.71 -6.48 -1.77
CA GLU A 99 7.14 -6.58 -2.06
C GLU A 99 7.46 -7.44 -3.30
N VAL A 100 6.58 -8.36 -3.65
CA VAL A 100 6.67 -9.21 -4.85
C VAL A 100 5.67 -8.84 -5.94
N GLY A 101 4.97 -7.71 -5.75
CA GLY A 101 4.06 -7.15 -6.74
C GLY A 101 2.89 -8.09 -7.00
N GLU A 102 2.30 -8.62 -5.94
CA GLU A 102 1.09 -9.43 -6.01
C GLU A 102 -0.05 -8.64 -6.66
N PRO A 103 -0.62 -9.12 -7.79
CA PRO A 103 -1.62 -8.36 -8.53
C PRO A 103 -3.04 -8.49 -7.96
N GLY A 104 -3.33 -9.53 -7.13
CA GLY A 104 -4.68 -9.75 -6.60
C GLY A 104 -5.73 -10.01 -7.70
N SER A 105 -5.33 -10.69 -8.78
CA SER A 105 -6.14 -10.96 -9.98
C SER A 105 -7.10 -12.14 -9.84
N GLU A 106 -6.95 -12.92 -8.79
CA GLU A 106 -7.74 -14.12 -8.55
C GLU A 106 -9.20 -13.76 -8.22
N ASP A 107 -10.16 -14.52 -8.78
CA ASP A 107 -11.59 -14.34 -8.52
C ASP A 107 -12.02 -15.16 -7.30
N THR A 108 -12.50 -14.49 -6.25
CA THR A 108 -12.74 -15.10 -4.94
C THR A 108 -14.21 -15.34 -4.63
N GLY A 109 -15.12 -15.00 -5.56
CA GLY A 109 -16.56 -15.15 -5.36
C GLY A 109 -17.19 -14.04 -4.51
N PHE A 110 -16.73 -13.79 -3.27
CA PHE A 110 -17.24 -12.68 -2.45
C PHE A 110 -16.47 -11.37 -2.68
N GLY A 111 -15.14 -11.46 -2.82
CA GLY A 111 -14.30 -10.36 -3.28
C GLY A 111 -14.33 -10.23 -4.80
N LYS A 112 -14.22 -8.99 -5.29
CA LYS A 112 -13.98 -8.73 -6.72
C LYS A 112 -12.47 -8.76 -7.01
N PRO A 113 -12.04 -9.21 -8.20
CA PRO A 113 -10.66 -9.11 -8.65
C PRO A 113 -10.17 -7.67 -8.53
N SER A 114 -9.03 -7.47 -7.87
CA SER A 114 -8.27 -6.21 -7.64
C SER A 114 -7.66 -6.15 -6.24
N ARG A 115 -8.13 -6.99 -5.31
CA ARG A 115 -7.77 -6.99 -3.89
C ARG A 115 -7.68 -8.41 -3.34
N THR A 116 -6.91 -8.58 -2.27
CA THR A 116 -6.89 -9.84 -1.50
C THR A 116 -7.82 -9.68 -0.31
N SER A 117 -8.85 -10.51 -0.23
CA SER A 117 -9.83 -10.49 0.85
C SER A 117 -9.36 -11.31 2.04
N ILE A 118 -9.60 -10.80 3.26
CA ILE A 118 -9.42 -11.56 4.51
C ILE A 118 -10.55 -12.58 4.75
N PHE A 119 -11.63 -12.50 3.98
CA PHE A 119 -12.81 -13.37 4.09
C PHE A 119 -12.78 -14.54 3.09
N ASP A 120 -11.87 -14.49 2.11
CA ASP A 120 -11.79 -15.49 1.06
C ASP A 120 -10.57 -16.39 1.25
N TYR A 121 -10.77 -17.70 1.06
CA TYR A 121 -9.68 -18.67 1.02
C TYR A 121 -8.96 -18.60 -0.34
N ILE A 122 -8.27 -17.49 -0.56
CA ILE A 122 -7.57 -17.18 -1.81
C ILE A 122 -6.06 -17.45 -1.66
N GLY A 123 -5.47 -18.03 -2.70
CA GLY A 123 -4.02 -18.09 -2.82
C GLY A 123 -3.43 -16.70 -3.09
N VAL A 124 -2.17 -16.50 -2.72
CA VAL A 124 -1.42 -15.27 -3.02
C VAL A 124 -0.21 -15.69 -3.84
N PRO A 125 -0.36 -15.92 -5.17
CA PRO A 125 0.57 -16.72 -5.94
C PRO A 125 2.00 -16.16 -5.99
N HIS A 126 2.16 -14.83 -6.03
CA HIS A 126 3.50 -14.23 -6.03
C HIS A 126 4.17 -14.44 -4.68
N HIS A 127 3.43 -14.22 -3.58
CA HIS A 127 3.94 -14.46 -2.23
C HIS A 127 4.27 -15.94 -1.99
N GLN A 128 3.41 -16.85 -2.44
CA GLN A 128 3.64 -18.30 -2.34
C GLN A 128 4.89 -18.76 -3.11
N ARG A 129 5.13 -18.20 -4.31
CA ARG A 129 6.38 -18.44 -5.05
C ARG A 129 7.60 -17.90 -4.32
N TRP A 130 7.48 -16.76 -3.65
CA TRP A 130 8.56 -16.21 -2.83
C TRP A 130 8.92 -17.11 -1.64
N MET A 131 7.91 -17.71 -1.01
CA MET A 131 8.14 -18.67 0.08
C MET A 131 8.97 -19.88 -0.34
N ASN A 132 8.93 -20.29 -1.62
CA ASN A 132 9.71 -21.39 -2.19
C ASN A 132 9.85 -22.61 -1.25
N HIS A 133 8.72 -23.26 -0.92
CA HIS A 133 8.71 -24.38 0.02
C HIS A 133 9.37 -24.08 1.38
N LYS A 134 9.10 -22.89 1.95
CA LYS A 134 9.61 -22.39 3.25
C LYS A 134 11.09 -21.95 3.22
N LYS A 135 11.70 -21.79 2.05
CA LYS A 135 13.05 -21.23 1.91
C LYS A 135 13.09 -19.70 1.95
N PHE A 136 11.99 -19.05 1.56
CA PHE A 136 11.86 -17.58 1.55
C PHE A 136 12.96 -16.86 0.76
N ASP A 137 13.42 -17.47 -0.34
CA ASP A 137 14.54 -17.00 -1.14
C ASP A 137 14.13 -16.44 -2.51
N GLY A 138 12.84 -16.46 -2.85
CA GLY A 138 12.37 -16.02 -4.16
C GLY A 138 12.78 -16.92 -5.33
N GLY A 139 13.31 -18.13 -5.09
CA GLY A 139 13.84 -19.01 -6.14
C GLY A 139 12.81 -19.48 -7.17
N GLN A 140 11.51 -19.33 -6.88
CA GLN A 140 10.42 -19.61 -7.83
C GLN A 140 9.79 -18.35 -8.42
N LEU A 141 10.29 -17.16 -8.11
CA LEU A 141 9.81 -15.92 -8.72
C LEU A 141 10.34 -15.80 -10.16
N SER A 142 9.51 -15.24 -11.05
CA SER A 142 10.00 -14.78 -12.33
C SER A 142 10.91 -13.54 -12.14
N LYS A 143 11.72 -13.20 -13.14
CA LYS A 143 12.73 -12.12 -13.04
C LYS A 143 12.16 -10.77 -12.56
N LYS A 144 10.91 -10.47 -12.90
CA LYS A 144 10.25 -9.18 -12.61
C LYS A 144 9.84 -9.04 -11.12
N PRO A 145 9.05 -9.96 -10.52
CA PRO A 145 8.82 -9.98 -9.07
C PRO A 145 10.08 -10.05 -8.20
N LEU A 146 11.10 -10.82 -8.63
CA LEU A 146 12.38 -10.90 -7.90
C LEU A 146 13.11 -9.55 -7.87
N PHE A 147 13.14 -8.83 -8.99
CA PHE A 147 13.73 -7.50 -9.09
C PHE A 147 13.00 -6.47 -8.22
N LEU A 148 11.68 -6.61 -8.07
CA LEU A 148 10.88 -5.74 -7.22
C LEU A 148 11.22 -5.94 -5.74
N HIS A 149 11.31 -7.20 -5.28
CA HIS A 149 11.62 -7.54 -3.89
C HIS A 149 12.96 -6.97 -3.44
N ILE A 150 14.01 -7.13 -4.26
CA ILE A 150 15.35 -6.59 -3.96
C ILE A 150 15.31 -5.07 -3.76
N ARG A 151 14.45 -4.34 -4.47
CA ARG A 151 14.38 -2.86 -4.42
C ARG A 151 13.47 -2.30 -3.32
N TYR A 152 12.63 -3.12 -2.69
CA TYR A 152 11.84 -2.70 -1.53
C TYR A 152 12.64 -2.76 -0.22
N PHE A 153 13.68 -3.60 -0.15
CA PHE A 153 14.46 -3.86 1.06
C PHE A 153 15.95 -3.46 0.95
N CYS A 154 16.40 -2.90 -0.18
CA CYS A 154 17.75 -2.35 -0.38
C CYS A 154 17.66 -0.93 -0.93
#